data_AF-A0A7C6PRS2-F1
#
_entry.id   AF-A0A7C6PRS2-F1
#
_cell.length_a   1.000
_cell.length_b   1.000
_cell.length_c   1.000
_cell.angle_alpha   90.00
_cell.angle_beta   90.00
_cell.angle_gamma   90.00
#
_symmetry.space_group_name_H-M   'P 1'
#
loop_
_entity.id
_entity.type
_entity.pdbx_description
1 polymer ?
#
loop_
_entity_poly.entity_id
_entity_poly.type
_entity_poly.pdbx_seq_one_letter_code
_entity_poly.pdbx_strand_id
1 'polypeptide(L)'
;MPIFLTWSNELPGSVQTALQELGVKKTFFIGGTMVVSAEVERKLPDPVRFGGADRYETSLLVAKNMQMDTGTVFFASGKNFPDALAGSPYAAWTNSPIILVSDNPPSIAKYRELLTKPTRNVFILGGESVISDELLFYMENNHFPKIVVYYEV
;
A
#
# COMPACT_ATOMS: atom_id res chain seq x y z
N MET A 1 -6.20 -8.32 11.42
CA MET A 1 -4.97 -9.07 11.08
C MET A 1 -3.81 -8.34 11.72
N PRO A 2 -2.98 -8.99 12.57
CA PRO A 2 -1.83 -8.34 13.19
C PRO A 2 -0.71 -8.09 12.16
N ILE A 3 0.10 -7.05 12.40
CA ILE A 3 1.33 -6.76 11.65
C ILE A 3 2.51 -7.14 12.54
N PHE A 4 3.45 -7.92 11.99
CA PHE A 4 4.71 -8.27 12.64
C PHE A 4 5.88 -7.69 11.85
N LEU A 5 6.96 -7.35 12.55
CA LEU A 5 8.19 -6.83 11.96
C LEU A 5 9.28 -7.89 11.95
N THR A 6 10.18 -7.81 10.97
CA THR A 6 11.29 -8.75 10.81
C THR A 6 12.56 -7.99 10.40
N TRP A 7 13.71 -8.58 10.67
CA TRP A 7 14.96 -8.13 10.07
C TRP A 7 15.06 -8.65 8.63
N SER A 8 15.96 -8.06 7.86
CA SER A 8 16.17 -8.43 6.45
C SER A 8 16.54 -9.90 6.26
N ASN A 9 17.29 -10.48 7.19
CA ASN A 9 17.79 -11.86 7.10
C ASN A 9 17.36 -12.75 8.28
N GLU A 10 16.57 -12.23 9.22
CA GLU A 10 16.23 -12.95 10.44
C GLU A 10 14.79 -12.67 10.86
N LEU A 11 14.04 -13.74 11.14
CA LEU A 11 12.74 -13.67 11.79
C LEU A 11 12.96 -13.65 13.31
N PRO A 12 12.58 -12.59 14.05
CA PRO A 12 12.76 -12.55 15.49
C PRO A 12 12.03 -13.72 16.18
N GLY A 13 12.67 -14.34 17.17
CA GLY A 13 12.06 -15.44 17.93
C GLY A 13 10.71 -15.07 18.57
N SER A 14 10.55 -13.81 19.00
CA SER A 14 9.28 -13.30 19.52
C SER A 14 8.14 -13.34 18.50
N VAL A 15 8.43 -13.08 17.22
CA VAL A 15 7.45 -13.17 16.13
C VAL A 15 7.11 -14.64 15.85
N GLN A 16 8.11 -15.52 15.84
CA GLN A 16 7.88 -16.95 15.63
C GLN A 16 6.96 -17.54 16.72
N THR A 17 7.22 -17.21 17.98
CA THR A 17 6.36 -17.61 19.11
C THR A 17 4.95 -17.06 18.93
N ALA A 18 4.79 -15.76 18.62
CA ALA A 18 3.49 -15.15 18.43
C ALA A 18 2.68 -15.79 17.28
N LEU A 19 3.33 -16.14 16.16
CA LEU A 19 2.68 -16.83 15.04
C LEU A 19 2.17 -18.22 15.44
N GLN A 20 2.92 -18.95 16.28
CA GLN A 20 2.52 -20.26 16.79
C GLN A 20 1.36 -20.15 17.78
N GLU A 21 1.44 -19.24 18.75
CA GLU A 21 0.40 -19.02 19.77
C GLU A 21 -0.93 -18.58 19.15
N LEU A 22 -0.88 -17.71 18.14
CA LEU A 22 -2.07 -17.27 17.39
C LEU A 22 -2.56 -18.32 16.38
N GLY A 23 -1.86 -19.44 16.21
CA GLY A 23 -2.23 -20.51 15.30
C GLY A 23 -2.28 -20.09 13.83
N VAL A 24 -1.43 -19.14 13.43
CA VAL A 24 -1.46 -18.54 12.09
C VAL A 24 -1.20 -19.60 11.02
N LYS A 25 -2.11 -19.68 10.02
CA LYS A 25 -2.03 -20.67 8.93
C LYS A 25 -1.54 -20.08 7.61
N LYS A 26 -1.64 -18.76 7.45
CA LYS A 26 -1.28 -18.04 6.25
C LYS A 26 -0.67 -16.70 6.62
N THR A 27 0.35 -16.30 5.87
CA THR A 27 1.03 -15.02 6.07
C THR A 27 1.12 -14.25 4.77
N PHE A 28 0.96 -12.93 4.87
CA PHE A 28 1.24 -12.01 3.79
C PHE A 28 2.57 -11.34 4.08
N PHE A 29 3.52 -11.47 3.15
CA PHE A 29 4.89 -11.04 3.35
C PHE A 29 5.19 -9.84 2.45
N ILE A 30 5.29 -8.66 3.05
CA ILE A 30 5.40 -7.40 2.30
C ILE A 30 6.86 -7.05 2.08
N GLY A 31 7.24 -6.83 0.82
CA GLY A 31 8.59 -6.44 0.42
C GLY A 31 9.29 -7.44 -0.51
N GLY A 32 10.15 -6.91 -1.36
CA GLY A 32 10.98 -7.72 -2.27
C GLY A 32 12.10 -8.46 -1.54
N THR A 33 12.73 -9.41 -2.24
CA THR A 33 13.82 -10.24 -1.71
C THR A 33 15.08 -9.44 -1.35
N MET A 34 15.25 -8.24 -1.89
CA MET A 34 16.35 -7.32 -1.54
C MET A 34 16.16 -6.66 -0.17
N VAL A 35 14.93 -6.55 0.32
CA VAL A 35 14.62 -5.94 1.63
C VAL A 35 14.48 -7.01 2.70
N VAL A 36 13.80 -8.10 2.36
CA VAL A 36 13.68 -9.26 3.25
C VAL A 36 13.87 -10.56 2.48
N SER A 37 14.86 -11.34 2.90
CA SER A 37 15.35 -12.50 2.18
C SER A 37 14.30 -13.60 2.02
N ALA A 38 14.51 -14.47 1.03
CA ALA A 38 13.69 -15.67 0.84
C ALA A 38 13.86 -16.68 2.00
N GLU A 39 14.93 -16.57 2.80
CA GLU A 39 15.12 -17.43 3.95
C GLU A 39 14.14 -17.11 5.08
N VAL A 40 13.91 -15.82 5.35
CA VAL A 40 12.90 -15.38 6.33
C VAL A 40 11.50 -15.85 5.90
N GLU A 41 11.18 -15.69 4.61
CA GLU A 41 9.89 -16.12 4.05
C GLU A 41 9.63 -17.61 4.27
N ARG A 42 10.61 -18.48 4.04
CA ARG A 42 10.49 -19.94 4.24
C ARG A 42 10.19 -20.34 5.69
N LYS A 43 10.42 -19.46 6.67
CA LYS A 43 10.13 -19.72 8.10
C LYS A 43 8.67 -19.39 8.46
N LEU A 44 7.90 -18.80 7.55
CA LEU A 44 6.52 -18.38 7.78
C LEU A 44 5.51 -19.46 7.30
N PRO A 45 4.32 -19.54 7.92
CA PRO A 45 3.26 -20.45 7.49
C PRO A 45 2.55 -19.92 6.22
N ASP A 46 2.51 -20.75 5.17
CA ASP A 46 1.92 -20.46 3.85
C ASP A 46 2.14 -19.00 3.40
N PRO A 47 3.41 -18.60 3.17
CA PRO A 47 3.73 -17.22 2.85
C PRO A 47 3.31 -16.86 1.43
N VAL A 48 2.63 -15.73 1.30
CA VAL A 48 2.36 -15.08 0.03
C VAL A 48 3.06 -13.73 0.01
N ARG A 49 4.11 -13.60 -0.81
CA ARG A 49 4.90 -12.37 -0.92
C ARG A 49 4.25 -11.34 -1.84
N PHE A 50 4.19 -10.10 -1.38
CA PHE A 50 3.87 -8.91 -2.17
C PHE A 50 5.07 -7.95 -2.15
N GLY A 51 5.92 -8.02 -3.18
CA GLY A 51 7.10 -7.18 -3.31
C GLY A 51 7.35 -6.83 -4.77
N GLY A 52 7.33 -5.53 -5.07
CA GLY A 52 7.68 -4.99 -6.39
C GLY A 52 9.13 -4.52 -6.46
N ALA A 53 9.52 -3.97 -7.61
CA ALA A 53 10.82 -3.37 -7.84
C ALA A 53 11.07 -2.15 -6.93
N ASP A 54 9.99 -1.46 -6.54
CA ASP A 54 10.02 -0.32 -5.64
C ASP A 54 8.78 -0.28 -4.72
N ARG A 55 8.71 0.78 -3.89
CA ARG A 55 7.60 1.01 -2.96
C ARG A 55 6.26 1.28 -3.66
N TYR A 56 6.30 1.87 -4.86
CA TYR A 56 5.10 2.19 -5.62
C TYR A 56 4.48 0.89 -6.14
N GLU A 57 5.26 0.05 -6.80
CA GLU A 57 4.80 -1.26 -7.28
C GLU A 57 4.39 -2.18 -6.12
N THR A 58 5.12 -2.16 -5.00
CA THR A 58 4.72 -2.93 -3.81
C THR A 58 3.34 -2.49 -3.30
N SER A 59 3.06 -1.18 -3.22
CA SER A 59 1.73 -0.68 -2.81
C SER A 59 0.61 -1.14 -3.75
N LEU A 60 0.87 -1.18 -5.05
CA LEU A 60 -0.06 -1.67 -6.06
C LEU A 60 -0.33 -3.18 -5.92
N LEU A 61 0.71 -3.98 -5.67
CA LEU A 61 0.58 -5.42 -5.45
C LEU A 61 -0.23 -5.73 -4.19
N VAL A 62 -0.03 -4.97 -3.11
CA VAL A 62 -0.85 -5.08 -1.90
C VAL A 62 -2.31 -4.77 -2.21
N ALA A 63 -2.60 -3.62 -2.83
CA ALA A 63 -3.95 -3.22 -3.18
C ALA A 63 -4.68 -4.26 -4.06
N LYS A 64 -3.96 -4.86 -5.03
CA LYS A 64 -4.50 -5.87 -5.93
C LYS A 64 -4.85 -7.18 -5.22
N ASN A 65 -4.00 -7.64 -4.31
CA ASN A 65 -4.09 -9.00 -3.77
C ASN A 65 -4.84 -9.08 -2.43
N MET A 66 -5.03 -7.96 -1.73
CA MET A 66 -5.69 -7.93 -0.42
C MET A 66 -7.23 -7.81 -0.46
N GLN A 67 -7.85 -7.96 -1.64
CA GLN A 67 -9.32 -7.92 -1.81
C GLN A 67 -9.97 -6.66 -1.22
N MET A 68 -9.27 -5.52 -1.31
CA MET A 68 -9.74 -4.24 -0.79
C MET A 68 -10.89 -3.67 -1.63
N ASP A 69 -11.73 -2.81 -1.02
CA ASP A 69 -12.72 -2.04 -1.77
C ASP A 69 -12.00 -0.94 -2.56
N THR A 70 -12.03 -1.04 -3.89
CA THR A 70 -11.43 -0.04 -4.78
C THR A 70 -12.40 1.08 -5.16
N GLY A 71 -13.62 1.07 -4.60
CA GLY A 71 -14.59 2.15 -4.73
C GLY A 71 -14.12 3.44 -4.05
N THR A 72 -13.23 3.34 -3.07
CA THR A 72 -12.51 4.47 -2.47
C THR A 72 -11.02 4.18 -2.56
N VAL A 73 -10.20 5.19 -2.87
CA VAL A 73 -8.74 5.08 -2.89
C VAL A 73 -8.10 6.23 -2.15
N PHE A 74 -7.03 5.94 -1.43
CA PHE A 74 -6.16 6.92 -0.81
C PHE A 74 -4.84 6.99 -1.59
N PHE A 75 -4.42 8.19 -1.96
CA PHE A 75 -3.10 8.45 -2.51
C PHE A 75 -2.25 9.15 -1.47
N ALA A 76 -1.00 8.72 -1.32
CA ALA A 76 -0.03 9.37 -0.45
C ALA A 76 1.33 9.42 -1.14
N SER A 77 2.19 10.35 -0.73
CA SER A 77 3.53 10.43 -1.29
C SER A 77 4.30 9.14 -0.98
N GLY A 78 4.95 8.58 -1.99
CA GLY A 78 5.92 7.52 -1.75
C GLY A 78 7.26 8.07 -1.22
N LYS A 79 7.52 9.37 -1.31
CA LYS A 79 8.81 9.95 -0.88
C LYS A 79 8.93 10.00 0.64
N ASN A 80 7.84 10.38 1.31
CA ASN A 80 7.74 10.51 2.77
C ASN A 80 6.57 9.66 3.30
N PHE A 81 6.66 9.18 4.53
CA PHE A 81 5.65 8.29 5.15
C PHE A 81 4.62 8.93 6.11
N PRO A 82 4.79 10.16 6.68
CA PRO A 82 3.88 10.67 7.70
C PRO A 82 2.41 10.71 7.27
N ASP A 83 2.11 11.16 6.05
CA ASP A 83 0.74 11.29 5.56
C ASP A 83 0.05 9.93 5.38
N ALA A 84 0.77 8.97 4.79
CA ALA A 84 0.29 7.62 4.64
C ALA A 84 0.02 6.97 6.01
N LEU A 85 0.87 7.24 7.00
CA LEU A 85 0.71 6.74 8.35
C LEU A 85 -0.48 7.37 9.07
N ALA A 86 -0.65 8.70 8.96
CA ALA A 86 -1.76 9.42 9.57
C ALA A 86 -3.11 9.03 8.95
N GLY A 87 -3.15 8.78 7.64
CA GLY A 87 -4.36 8.35 6.93
C GLY A 87 -4.66 6.84 7.02
N SER A 88 -3.72 6.01 7.48
CA SER A 88 -3.90 4.55 7.49
C SER A 88 -5.08 4.05 8.33
N PRO A 89 -5.43 4.64 9.49
CA PRO A 89 -6.61 4.22 10.24
C PRO A 89 -7.91 4.43 9.46
N TYR A 90 -8.02 5.53 8.70
CA TYR A 90 -9.21 5.83 7.91
C TYR A 90 -9.31 4.97 6.65
N ALA A 91 -8.18 4.72 5.98
CA ALA A 91 -8.11 3.76 4.89
C ALA A 91 -8.49 2.34 5.36
N ALA A 92 -7.99 1.91 6.52
CA ALA A 92 -8.35 0.62 7.11
C ALA A 92 -9.83 0.54 7.50
N TRP A 93 -10.40 1.60 8.09
CA TRP A 93 -11.82 1.66 8.47
C TRP A 93 -12.75 1.53 7.26
N THR A 94 -12.37 2.10 6.12
CA THR A 94 -13.12 2.01 4.86
C THR A 94 -12.75 0.81 4.00
N ASN A 95 -11.84 -0.06 4.46
CA ASN A 95 -11.28 -1.17 3.68
C ASN A 95 -10.73 -0.74 2.31
N SER A 96 -10.14 0.45 2.25
CA SER A 96 -9.63 1.06 1.02
C SER A 96 -8.11 0.93 0.92
N PRO A 97 -7.54 0.79 -0.29
CA PRO A 97 -6.10 0.80 -0.47
C PRO A 97 -5.51 2.19 -0.29
N ILE A 98 -4.29 2.24 0.25
CA ILE A 98 -3.38 3.38 0.13
C ILE A 98 -2.38 3.07 -0.98
N ILE A 99 -2.35 3.92 -2.00
CA ILE A 99 -1.47 3.82 -3.15
C ILE A 99 -0.40 4.90 -3.03
N LEU A 100 0.86 4.47 -3.07
CA LEU A 100 1.97 5.40 -3.05
C LEU A 100 2.13 5.99 -4.45
N VAL A 101 2.28 7.32 -4.51
CA VAL A 101 2.51 8.06 -5.76
C VAL A 101 3.76 8.90 -5.66
N SER A 102 4.38 9.14 -6.81
CA SER A 102 5.44 10.14 -6.98
C SER A 102 4.90 11.25 -7.87
N ASP A 103 5.65 12.35 -7.98
CA ASP A 103 5.30 13.50 -8.84
C ASP A 103 5.13 13.13 -10.33
N ASN A 104 5.45 11.89 -10.72
CA ASN A 104 5.41 11.42 -12.10
C ASN A 104 4.11 10.58 -12.35
N PRO A 105 3.34 10.89 -13.42
CA PRO A 105 2.11 10.18 -13.81
C PRO A 105 2.13 8.63 -13.88
N PRO A 106 3.23 7.93 -14.21
CA PRO A 106 3.23 6.48 -14.43
C PRO A 106 2.69 5.65 -13.26
N SER A 107 2.82 6.12 -12.02
CA SER A 107 2.31 5.41 -10.84
C SER A 107 0.78 5.40 -10.78
N ILE A 108 0.13 6.51 -11.15
CA ILE A 108 -1.34 6.58 -11.22
C ILE A 108 -1.87 5.87 -12.46
N ALA A 109 -1.16 5.96 -13.59
CA ALA A 109 -1.53 5.20 -14.79
C ALA A 109 -1.54 3.69 -14.52
N LYS A 110 -0.48 3.16 -13.90
CA LYS A 110 -0.41 1.76 -13.45
C LYS A 110 -1.51 1.41 -12.45
N TYR A 111 -1.84 2.32 -11.52
CA TYR A 111 -2.97 2.09 -10.63
C TYR A 111 -4.29 1.92 -11.39
N ARG A 112 -4.56 2.77 -12.40
CA ARG A 112 -5.78 2.65 -13.22
C ARG A 112 -5.87 1.33 -13.95
N GLU A 113 -4.77 0.82 -14.50
CA GLU A 113 -4.75 -0.48 -15.18
C GLU A 113 -5.10 -1.64 -14.23
N LEU A 114 -4.87 -1.46 -12.92
CA LEU A 114 -5.15 -2.46 -11.90
C LEU A 114 -6.56 -2.38 -11.33
N LEU A 115 -7.31 -1.31 -11.63
CA LEU A 115 -8.69 -1.16 -11.21
C LEU A 115 -9.60 -2.07 -12.05
N THR A 116 -10.16 -3.08 -11.40
CA THR A 116 -11.21 -3.92 -12.00
C THR A 116 -12.61 -3.35 -11.83
N LYS A 117 -12.75 -2.32 -10.97
CA LYS A 117 -14.02 -1.65 -10.64
C LYS A 117 -13.84 -0.13 -10.68
N PRO A 118 -14.89 0.63 -11.00
CA PRO A 118 -14.84 2.08 -11.00
C PRO A 118 -14.59 2.63 -9.59
N THR A 119 -13.64 3.55 -9.48
CA THR A 119 -13.40 4.35 -8.27
C THR A 119 -14.46 5.44 -8.16
N ARG A 120 -15.04 5.60 -6.96
CA ARG A 120 -16.10 6.58 -6.64
C ARG A 120 -15.59 7.73 -5.80
N ASN A 121 -14.61 7.48 -4.93
CA ASN A 121 -14.00 8.49 -4.08
C ASN A 121 -12.48 8.42 -4.18
N VAL A 122 -11.85 9.58 -4.26
CA VAL A 122 -10.40 9.72 -4.21
C VAL A 122 -10.02 10.63 -3.06
N PHE A 123 -9.16 10.13 -2.18
CA PHE A 123 -8.58 10.90 -1.09
C PHE A 123 -7.08 11.07 -1.33
N ILE A 124 -6.60 12.28 -1.12
CA ILE A 124 -5.17 12.60 -1.17
C ILE A 124 -4.73 12.90 0.26
N LEU A 125 -3.73 12.17 0.73
CA LEU A 125 -3.13 12.32 2.03
C LEU A 125 -1.86 13.16 1.88
N GLY A 126 -1.90 14.39 2.40
CA GLY A 126 -0.80 15.35 2.36
C GLY A 126 -1.10 16.57 1.49
N GLY A 127 -0.19 17.55 1.53
CA GLY A 127 -0.33 18.83 0.83
C GLY A 127 -0.01 18.77 -0.67
N GLU A 128 0.06 19.94 -1.31
CA GLU A 128 0.34 20.12 -2.74
C GLU A 128 1.68 19.51 -3.20
N SER A 129 2.62 19.27 -2.27
CA SER A 129 3.87 18.57 -2.54
C SER A 129 3.70 17.07 -2.82
N VAL A 130 2.54 16.48 -2.51
CA VAL A 130 2.23 15.06 -2.71
C VAL A 130 1.70 14.79 -4.11
N ILE A 131 0.89 15.70 -4.66
CA ILE A 131 0.30 15.59 -6.00
C ILE A 131 0.56 16.89 -6.74
N SER A 132 1.43 16.82 -7.76
CA SER A 132 1.72 17.94 -8.65
C SER A 132 0.48 18.33 -9.47
N ASP A 133 0.45 19.57 -9.97
CA ASP A 133 -0.59 20.03 -10.90
C ASP A 133 -0.72 19.12 -12.12
N GLU A 134 0.40 18.59 -12.61
CA GLU A 134 0.41 17.61 -13.71
C GLU A 134 -0.34 16.33 -13.34
N LEU A 135 -0.18 15.85 -12.10
CA LEU A 135 -0.83 14.66 -11.61
C LEU A 135 -2.33 14.89 -11.37
N LEU A 136 -2.71 16.04 -10.81
CA LEU A 136 -4.13 16.45 -10.71
C LEU A 136 -4.77 16.54 -12.10
N PHE A 137 -4.11 17.22 -13.03
CA PHE A 137 -4.57 17.35 -14.41
C PHE A 137 -4.73 15.98 -15.08
N TYR A 138 -3.78 15.06 -14.89
CA TYR A 138 -3.91 13.70 -15.37
C TYR A 138 -5.14 13.01 -14.76
N MET A 139 -5.38 13.15 -13.46
CA MET A 139 -6.51 12.51 -12.78
C MET A 139 -7.85 13.03 -13.31
N GLU A 140 -7.99 14.33 -13.48
CA GLU A 140 -9.18 14.97 -14.04
C GLU A 140 -9.46 14.50 -15.48
N ASN A 141 -8.43 14.49 -16.34
CA ASN A 141 -8.57 14.09 -17.74
C ASN A 141 -8.82 12.60 -17.95
N ASN A 142 -8.48 11.77 -16.97
CA ASN A 142 -8.72 10.32 -17.04
C ASN A 142 -10.04 9.92 -16.35
N HIS A 143 -10.91 10.87 -15.96
CA HIS A 143 -12.17 10.59 -15.29
C HIS A 143 -12.00 9.89 -13.93
N PHE A 144 -11.04 10.35 -13.11
CA PHE A 144 -11.17 10.10 -11.67
C PHE A 144 -12.38 10.88 -11.14
N PRO A 145 -13.10 10.36 -10.13
CA PRO A 145 -14.26 11.02 -9.54
C PRO A 145 -13.81 12.22 -8.68
N LYS A 146 -14.74 12.78 -7.89
CA LYS A 146 -14.46 13.88 -6.96
C LYS A 146 -13.23 13.57 -6.09
N ILE A 147 -12.24 14.46 -6.16
CA ILE A 147 -11.00 14.40 -5.40
C ILE A 147 -11.19 15.19 -4.11
N VAL A 148 -10.83 14.58 -2.98
CA VAL A 148 -10.81 15.21 -1.65
C VAL A 148 -9.37 15.24 -1.16
N VAL A 149 -8.83 16.43 -0.95
CA VAL A 149 -7.47 16.65 -0.45
C VAL A 149 -7.51 16.86 1.06
N TYR A 150 -6.75 16.06 1.80
CA TYR A 150 -6.45 16.30 3.21
C TYR A 150 -5.08 16.92 3.33
N TYR A 151 -5.04 18.21 3.64
CA TYR A 151 -3.83 18.92 4.03
C TYR A 151 -3.36 18.42 5.42
N GLU A 152 -2.05 18.53 5.69
CA GLU A 152 -1.43 18.09 6.95
C GLU A 152 -2.21 18.55 8.20
N VAL A 153 -2.12 17.73 9.26
CA VAL A 153 -2.48 18.07 10.64
C VAL A 153 -1.31 18.72 11.34
#